data_AF-A0A8T0VFD7-F1
#
_entry.id   AF-A0A8T0VFD7-F1
#
_cell.length_a   1.000
_cell.length_b   1.000
_cell.length_c   1.000
_cell.angle_alpha   90.00
_cell.angle_beta   90.00
_cell.angle_gamma   90.00
#
_symmetry.space_group_name_H-M   'P 1'
#
loop_
_entity.id
_entity.type
_entity.pdbx_description
1 polymer ?
#
loop_
_entity_poly.entity_id
_entity_poly.type
_entity_poly.pdbx_seq_one_letter_code
_entity_poly.pdbx_strand_id
1 'polypeptide(L)'
;MKHWDEKIGQSSILVLHPRRTLLVLLRRLLGLPDLDRSVKLQEVVKVRIIDTLRRNNHDGHQLSNGVIRSPRQGRAGEMFPSWAFSSNGTSETILTWHITTSILEMRHQYHHGQGGHGSSMFDLNCKTTATQLSQYCAYLMAWSPDLLPDDDEWSKRLYETVKKDAKRALAGRVVPGSLTPPMPEYEQVAQLLQSVDSEYDVLKNGARLGKQLVAEGEETAWVVLAEFWSEMILYIAPSGNIRGHLKAIARGRRADNAPLGDAHPCWDTESAW
;
A
#
# COMPACT_ATOMS: atom_id res chain seq x y z
N MET A 1 28.53 11.48 6.46
CA MET A 1 27.27 10.77 6.17
C MET A 1 26.84 11.11 4.76
N LYS A 2 26.52 10.13 3.91
CA LYS A 2 25.96 10.41 2.58
C LYS A 2 24.61 11.13 2.77
N HIS A 3 24.38 12.22 2.04
CA HIS A 3 23.14 13.00 2.06
C HIS A 3 21.94 12.07 1.79
N TRP A 4 20.88 12.17 2.59
CA TRP A 4 19.64 11.40 2.38
C TRP A 4 18.73 12.22 1.47
N ASP A 5 18.55 11.78 0.22
CA ASP A 5 17.78 12.51 -0.81
C ASP A 5 16.25 12.38 -0.66
N GLU A 6 15.81 11.97 0.52
CA GLU A 6 14.40 11.85 0.90
C GLU A 6 13.56 10.88 0.08
N LYS A 7 14.18 9.97 -0.69
CA LYS A 7 13.45 9.00 -1.51
C LYS A 7 13.23 7.66 -0.80
N ILE A 8 12.06 7.05 -0.99
CA ILE A 8 11.67 5.73 -0.48
C ILE A 8 11.17 4.83 -1.62
N GLY A 9 11.37 3.52 -1.53
CA GLY A 9 10.84 2.55 -2.50
C GLY A 9 9.31 2.48 -2.43
N GLN A 10 8.67 2.22 -3.57
CA GLN A 10 7.22 2.09 -3.69
C GLN A 10 6.89 0.87 -4.54
N SER A 11 5.93 0.07 -4.10
CA SER A 11 5.36 -1.04 -4.86
C SER A 11 3.83 -1.02 -4.77
N SER A 12 3.15 -1.59 -5.75
CA SER A 12 1.71 -1.81 -5.69
C SER A 12 1.31 -3.15 -6.27
N ILE A 13 0.32 -3.79 -5.64
CA ILE A 13 -0.27 -5.05 -6.11
C ILE A 13 -1.31 -4.80 -7.19
N LEU A 14 -2.10 -3.74 -7.00
CA LEU A 14 -3.09 -3.30 -7.98
C LEU A 14 -2.44 -2.25 -8.87
N VAL A 15 -1.62 -2.70 -9.81
CA VAL A 15 -1.06 -1.81 -10.83
C VAL A 15 -2.17 -1.43 -11.80
N LEU A 16 -2.90 -0.39 -11.42
CA LEU A 16 -3.96 0.20 -12.22
C LEU A 16 -3.55 1.63 -12.53
N HIS A 17 -3.32 1.85 -13.82
CA HIS A 17 -2.63 3.02 -14.31
C HIS A 17 -3.51 4.27 -14.28
N PRO A 18 -2.96 5.43 -13.86
CA PRO A 18 -3.43 6.71 -14.33
C PRO A 18 -3.11 6.82 -15.82
N ARG A 19 -4.12 7.15 -16.64
CA ARG A 19 -3.89 7.58 -18.02
C ARG A 19 -2.96 8.80 -18.03
N ARG A 20 -1.76 8.65 -18.63
CA ARG A 20 -1.13 9.54 -19.64
C ARG A 20 0.42 9.44 -19.60
N THR A 21 0.98 8.36 -20.14
CA THR A 21 2.30 8.44 -20.81
C THR A 21 2.46 7.26 -21.77
N LEU A 22 2.80 7.52 -23.03
CA LEU A 22 3.02 6.53 -24.09
C LEU A 22 3.99 5.40 -23.68
N LEU A 23 4.95 5.72 -22.80
CA LEU A 23 5.95 4.83 -22.23
C LEU A 23 5.36 3.65 -21.43
N VAL A 24 4.23 3.88 -20.77
CA VAL A 24 3.54 2.87 -19.94
C VAL A 24 2.86 1.81 -20.80
N LEU A 25 2.23 2.24 -21.90
CA LEU A 25 1.60 1.34 -22.86
C LEU A 25 2.65 0.49 -23.60
N LEU A 26 3.80 1.08 -23.93
CA LEU A 26 4.93 0.35 -24.51
C LEU A 26 5.47 -0.74 -23.59
N ARG A 27 5.56 -0.47 -22.27
CA ARG A 27 6.07 -1.45 -21.29
C ARG A 27 5.15 -2.66 -21.10
N ARG A 28 3.83 -2.45 -21.18
CA ARG A 28 2.83 -3.53 -21.16
C ARG A 28 2.93 -4.42 -22.41
N LEU A 29 3.23 -3.82 -23.57
CA LEU A 29 3.45 -4.55 -24.82
C LEU A 29 4.73 -5.42 -24.76
N LEU A 30 5.71 -5.02 -23.97
CA LEU A 30 7.01 -5.69 -23.83
C LEU A 30 7.09 -6.68 -22.64
N GLY A 31 6.00 -6.87 -21.88
CA GLY A 31 5.99 -7.80 -20.74
C GLY A 31 6.96 -7.42 -19.60
N LEU A 32 7.35 -6.15 -19.50
CA LEU A 32 8.36 -5.70 -18.53
C LEU A 32 7.79 -5.67 -17.10
N PRO A 33 8.59 -6.02 -16.07
CA PRO A 33 8.19 -5.95 -14.67
C PRO A 33 7.72 -4.53 -14.31
N ASP A 34 6.74 -4.44 -13.40
CA ASP A 34 6.37 -3.16 -12.80
C ASP A 34 7.60 -2.54 -12.14
N LEU A 35 7.96 -1.35 -12.59
CA LEU A 35 9.14 -0.67 -12.09
C LEU A 35 8.86 -0.24 -10.66
N ASP A 36 9.54 -0.85 -9.70
CA ASP A 36 9.72 -0.26 -8.38
C ASP A 36 10.22 1.18 -8.57
N ARG A 37 9.46 2.12 -8.03
CA ARG A 37 9.76 3.55 -8.18
C ARG A 37 10.25 4.06 -6.84
N SER A 38 11.38 4.75 -6.83
CA SER A 38 11.72 5.56 -5.66
C SER A 38 11.02 6.92 -5.74
N VAL A 39 10.23 7.25 -4.73
CA VAL A 39 9.45 8.50 -4.67
C VAL A 39 9.97 9.36 -3.52
N LYS A 40 10.01 10.68 -3.73
CA LYS A 40 10.33 11.63 -2.66
C LYS A 40 9.25 11.56 -1.58
N LEU A 41 9.67 11.23 -0.35
CA LEU A 41 8.85 11.26 0.84
C LEU A 41 8.39 12.70 1.09
N GLN A 42 7.08 12.91 1.14
CA GLN A 42 6.53 14.25 1.37
C GLN A 42 6.65 14.62 2.85
N GLU A 43 6.86 15.91 3.15
CA GLU A 43 7.01 16.40 4.52
C GLU A 43 5.79 16.08 5.39
N VAL A 44 4.59 16.15 4.82
CA VAL A 44 3.34 15.77 5.48
C VAL A 44 3.39 14.36 6.06
N VAL A 45 4.05 13.42 5.38
CA VAL A 45 4.16 12.04 5.85
C VAL A 45 5.04 11.96 7.08
N LYS A 46 6.17 12.68 7.08
CA LYS A 46 7.07 12.76 8.24
C LYS A 46 6.34 13.36 9.45
N VAL A 47 5.61 14.47 9.24
CA VAL A 47 4.83 15.13 10.28
C VAL A 47 3.81 14.17 10.88
N ARG A 48 3.05 13.43 10.05
CA ARG A 48 2.04 12.49 10.53
C ARG A 48 2.64 11.31 11.32
N ILE A 49 3.79 10.78 10.90
CA ILE A 49 4.51 9.74 11.65
C ILE A 49 4.94 10.28 13.02
N ILE A 50 5.53 11.48 13.06
CA ILE A 50 5.98 12.11 14.31
C ILE A 50 4.80 12.39 15.25
N ASP A 51 3.69 12.92 14.73
CA ASP A 51 2.50 13.19 15.53
C ASP A 51 1.88 11.90 16.08
N THR A 52 1.93 10.82 15.31
CA THR A 52 1.49 9.49 15.76
C THR A 52 2.40 8.95 16.85
N LEU A 53 3.72 9.09 16.71
CA LEU A 53 4.68 8.70 17.74
C LEU A 53 4.49 9.50 19.03
N ARG A 54 4.29 10.82 18.93
CA ARG A 54 4.03 11.68 20.09
C ARG A 54 2.77 11.24 20.84
N ARG A 55 1.67 11.01 20.11
CA ARG A 55 0.42 10.50 20.69
C ARG A 55 0.62 9.21 21.46
N ASN A 56 1.28 8.22 20.85
CA ASN A 56 1.51 6.93 21.48
C ASN A 56 2.36 7.04 22.77
N ASN A 57 3.36 7.94 22.78
CA ASN A 57 4.18 8.19 23.96
C ASN A 57 3.43 8.92 25.08
N HIS A 58 2.51 9.85 24.75
CA HIS A 58 1.74 10.59 25.74
C HIS A 58 0.68 9.72 26.42
N ASP A 59 0.04 8.83 25.67
CA ASP A 59 -1.08 8.03 26.17
C ASP A 59 -0.64 6.70 26.82
N GLY A 60 0.66 6.41 26.83
CA GLY A 60 1.22 5.15 27.38
C GLY A 60 0.76 3.90 26.62
N HIS A 61 0.29 4.07 25.39
CA HIS A 61 -0.27 2.99 24.57
C HIS A 61 0.83 2.20 23.86
N GLN A 62 0.72 0.87 23.90
CA GLN A 62 1.58 -0.03 23.14
C GLN A 62 1.14 -0.03 21.67
N LEU A 63 2.10 0.04 20.74
CA LEU A 63 1.84 -0.09 19.30
C LEU A 63 1.08 -1.38 19.04
N SER A 64 -0.04 -1.29 18.33
CA SER A 64 -1.05 -2.34 18.33
C SER A 64 -1.03 -3.23 17.07
N ASN A 65 0.11 -3.35 16.38
CA ASN A 65 0.21 -3.99 15.07
C ASN A 65 -0.74 -3.35 14.02
N GLY A 66 -1.04 -2.06 14.18
CA GLY A 66 -2.05 -1.35 13.37
C GLY A 66 -3.50 -1.61 13.77
N VAL A 67 -3.76 -2.33 14.87
CA VAL A 67 -5.10 -2.46 15.47
C VAL A 67 -5.43 -1.15 16.19
N ILE A 68 -5.94 -0.14 15.49
CA ILE A 68 -6.35 1.15 16.11
C ILE A 68 -7.22 0.91 17.36
N ARG A 69 -6.60 0.79 18.54
CA ARG A 69 -7.29 0.55 19.81
C ARG A 69 -7.46 1.93 20.41
N SER A 70 -8.55 2.57 19.98
CA SER A 70 -9.10 3.85 20.43
C SER A 70 -8.84 5.05 19.51
N PRO A 71 -9.82 5.41 18.65
CA PRO A 71 -10.11 6.81 18.39
C PRO A 71 -11.05 7.30 19.50
N ARG A 72 -10.53 7.98 20.53
CA ARG A 72 -11.44 8.76 21.38
C ARG A 72 -11.90 9.98 20.58
N GLN A 73 -13.22 10.03 20.40
CA GLN A 73 -14.02 11.19 20.01
C GLN A 73 -14.17 11.49 18.50
N GLY A 74 -14.64 10.51 17.74
CA GLY A 74 -15.26 10.81 16.45
C GLY A 74 -15.74 9.57 15.72
N ARG A 75 -16.97 9.11 16.00
CA ARG A 75 -17.82 8.11 15.28
C ARG A 75 -17.23 6.74 14.84
N ALA A 76 -15.91 6.56 14.74
CA ALA A 76 -15.24 5.40 14.16
C ALA A 76 -14.92 4.28 15.17
N GLY A 77 -15.07 4.52 16.47
CA GLY A 77 -14.64 3.60 17.53
C GLY A 77 -15.44 2.30 17.64
N GLU A 78 -16.61 2.24 17.03
CA GLU A 78 -17.44 1.02 16.88
C GLU A 78 -17.51 0.53 15.41
N MET A 79 -16.79 1.20 14.51
CA MET A 79 -17.19 1.27 13.09
C MET A 79 -16.51 0.24 12.19
N PHE A 80 -15.37 -0.32 12.60
CA PHE A 80 -14.64 -1.29 11.79
C PHE A 80 -14.51 -2.64 12.49
N PRO A 81 -14.94 -3.72 11.84
CA PRO A 81 -14.99 -5.02 12.46
C PRO A 81 -13.58 -5.53 12.79
N SER A 82 -13.43 -6.15 13.95
CA SER A 82 -12.15 -6.64 14.49
C SER A 82 -11.36 -7.52 13.51
N TRP A 83 -12.03 -8.19 12.57
CA TRP A 83 -11.38 -9.00 11.53
C TRP A 83 -10.46 -8.19 10.62
N ALA A 84 -10.73 -6.90 10.39
CA ALA A 84 -9.89 -6.05 9.52
C ALA A 84 -8.50 -5.81 10.12
N PHE A 85 -8.36 -6.01 11.42
CA PHE A 85 -7.13 -5.83 12.18
C PHE A 85 -6.58 -7.14 12.76
N SER A 86 -7.32 -8.24 12.61
CA SER A 86 -7.03 -9.55 13.22
C SER A 86 -6.84 -10.62 12.15
N SER A 87 -6.13 -10.29 11.07
CA SER A 87 -5.67 -11.30 10.11
C SER A 87 -4.60 -12.20 10.75
N ASN A 88 -4.30 -13.35 10.13
CA ASN A 88 -3.43 -14.37 10.72
C ASN A 88 -1.95 -13.93 10.85
N GLY A 89 -1.57 -12.73 10.37
CA GLY A 89 -0.21 -12.20 10.47
C GLY A 89 -0.10 -10.73 10.00
N THR A 90 1.05 -10.10 10.25
CA THR A 90 1.32 -8.71 9.86
C THR A 90 1.24 -8.52 8.34
N SER A 91 1.71 -9.51 7.59
CA SER A 91 1.78 -9.48 6.12
C SER A 91 0.40 -9.49 5.49
N GLU A 92 -0.52 -10.32 5.99
CA GLU A 92 -1.92 -10.33 5.53
C GLU A 92 -2.61 -8.99 5.82
N THR A 93 -2.33 -8.40 6.99
CA THR A 93 -2.83 -7.07 7.36
C THR A 93 -2.29 -6.01 6.40
N ILE A 94 -0.97 -5.94 6.18
CA ILE A 94 -0.38 -4.96 5.23
C ILE A 94 -1.01 -5.11 3.84
N LEU A 95 -1.13 -6.32 3.31
CA LEU A 95 -1.69 -6.53 1.97
C LEU A 95 -3.16 -6.13 1.88
N THR A 96 -3.96 -6.54 2.86
CA THR A 96 -5.40 -6.22 2.94
C THR A 96 -5.61 -4.71 2.88
N TRP A 97 -4.91 -3.98 3.75
CA TRP A 97 -5.01 -2.52 3.82
C TRP A 97 -4.41 -1.84 2.60
N HIS A 98 -3.40 -2.43 1.96
CA HIS A 98 -2.82 -1.90 0.71
C HIS A 98 -3.78 -2.00 -0.46
N ILE A 99 -4.47 -3.12 -0.59
CA ILE A 99 -5.53 -3.33 -1.59
C ILE A 99 -6.67 -2.34 -1.35
N THR A 100 -7.10 -2.18 -0.09
CA THR A 100 -8.08 -1.17 0.31
C THR A 100 -7.66 0.24 -0.10
N THR A 101 -6.44 0.65 0.26
CA THR A 101 -5.89 1.99 -0.06
C THR A 101 -5.89 2.23 -1.56
N SER A 102 -5.49 1.22 -2.34
CA SER A 102 -5.46 1.28 -3.81
C SER A 102 -6.86 1.47 -4.40
N ILE A 103 -7.88 0.74 -3.91
CA ILE A 103 -9.28 0.89 -4.37
C ILE A 103 -9.81 2.30 -4.06
N LEU A 104 -9.53 2.84 -2.88
CA LEU A 104 -9.93 4.21 -2.54
C LEU A 104 -9.22 5.25 -3.40
N GLU A 105 -7.94 5.03 -3.74
CA GLU A 105 -7.21 5.91 -4.65
C GLU A 105 -7.87 5.97 -6.04
N MET A 106 -8.30 4.81 -6.58
CA MET A 106 -9.03 4.75 -7.86
C MET A 106 -10.37 5.50 -7.80
N ARG A 107 -11.11 5.32 -6.71
CA ARG A 107 -12.39 6.03 -6.49
C ARG A 107 -12.19 7.54 -6.45
N HIS A 108 -11.21 8.01 -5.68
CA HIS A 108 -10.90 9.44 -5.59
C HIS A 108 -10.58 10.05 -6.96
N GLN A 109 -9.77 9.36 -7.77
CA GLN A 109 -9.42 9.81 -9.12
C GLN A 109 -10.66 9.89 -10.03
N TYR A 110 -11.59 8.95 -9.90
CA TYR A 110 -12.85 8.95 -10.65
C TYR A 110 -13.72 10.18 -10.31
N HIS A 111 -13.90 10.48 -9.02
CA HIS A 111 -14.69 11.64 -8.59
C HIS A 111 -14.03 12.99 -8.94
N HIS A 112 -12.71 13.09 -8.81
CA HIS A 112 -11.99 14.32 -9.16
C HIS A 112 -12.01 14.62 -10.66
N GLY A 113 -12.17 13.60 -11.52
CA GLY A 113 -12.36 13.74 -12.97
C GLY A 113 -13.75 14.21 -13.40
N GLN A 114 -14.76 14.17 -12.51
CA GLN A 114 -16.15 14.54 -12.79
C GLN A 114 -16.56 15.92 -12.25
N GLY A 115 -15.59 16.76 -11.87
CA GLY A 115 -15.89 18.10 -11.32
C GLY A 115 -16.28 18.09 -9.84
N GLY A 116 -15.74 17.13 -9.08
CA GLY A 116 -15.97 17.01 -7.64
C GLY A 116 -15.61 18.27 -6.84
N HIS A 117 -16.22 18.39 -5.66
CA HIS A 117 -15.93 19.46 -4.69
C HIS A 117 -14.44 19.45 -4.32
N GLY A 118 -13.82 20.63 -4.18
CA GLY A 118 -12.40 20.73 -3.85
C GLY A 118 -12.11 20.04 -2.51
N SER A 119 -11.22 19.06 -2.51
CA SER A 119 -10.80 18.37 -1.29
C SER A 119 -10.01 19.33 -0.40
N SER A 120 -10.22 19.28 0.92
CA SER A 120 -9.46 20.14 1.82
C SER A 120 -7.98 19.77 1.78
N MET A 121 -7.10 20.72 2.12
CA MET A 121 -5.67 20.44 2.22
C MET A 121 -5.38 19.31 3.23
N PHE A 122 -6.20 19.20 4.29
CA PHE A 122 -6.07 18.15 5.29
C PHE A 122 -6.39 16.76 4.71
N ASP A 123 -7.42 16.63 3.89
CA ASP A 123 -7.79 15.35 3.26
C ASP A 123 -6.74 14.92 2.24
N LEU A 124 -6.21 15.87 1.46
CA LEU A 124 -5.12 15.61 0.53
C LEU A 124 -3.85 15.15 1.25
N ASN A 125 -3.57 15.73 2.42
CA ASN A 125 -2.46 15.34 3.29
C ASN A 125 -2.64 13.92 3.85
N CYS A 126 -3.85 13.57 4.28
CA CYS A 126 -4.16 12.22 4.75
C CYS A 126 -4.02 11.19 3.62
N LYS A 127 -4.58 11.48 2.44
CA LYS A 127 -4.42 10.66 1.24
C LYS A 127 -2.95 10.45 0.85
N THR A 128 -2.17 11.53 0.82
CA THR A 128 -0.73 11.47 0.50
C THR A 128 0.02 10.58 1.49
N THR A 129 -0.29 10.71 2.78
CA THR A 129 0.28 9.87 3.83
C THR A 129 -0.08 8.41 3.66
N ALA A 130 -1.37 8.12 3.51
CA ALA A 130 -1.87 6.75 3.34
C ALA A 130 -1.24 6.06 2.12
N THR A 131 -1.23 6.73 0.96
CA THR A 131 -0.71 6.17 -0.29
C THR A 131 0.80 5.90 -0.22
N GLN A 132 1.61 6.88 0.20
CA GLN A 132 3.07 6.71 0.25
C GLN A 132 3.51 5.62 1.24
N LEU A 133 2.89 5.58 2.42
CA LEU A 133 3.22 4.57 3.44
C LEU A 133 2.73 3.18 3.02
N SER A 134 1.52 3.09 2.47
CA SER A 134 0.98 1.83 1.95
C SER A 134 1.89 1.20 0.89
N GLN A 135 2.35 2.00 -0.07
CA GLN A 135 3.22 1.56 -1.15
C GLN A 135 4.64 1.21 -0.64
N TYR A 136 5.11 1.87 0.42
CA TYR A 136 6.37 1.49 1.06
C TYR A 136 6.26 0.15 1.79
N CYS A 137 5.18 -0.11 2.52
CA CYS A 137 4.95 -1.41 3.15
C CYS A 137 4.82 -2.54 2.12
N ALA A 138 4.16 -2.29 0.98
CA ALA A 138 4.15 -3.23 -0.14
C ALA A 138 5.55 -3.48 -0.73
N TYR A 139 6.37 -2.43 -0.83
CA TYR A 139 7.77 -2.57 -1.24
C TYR A 139 8.58 -3.41 -0.26
N LEU A 140 8.39 -3.23 1.06
CA LEU A 140 9.05 -4.04 2.07
C LEU A 140 8.73 -5.53 1.89
N MET A 141 7.46 -5.90 1.69
CA MET A 141 7.10 -7.31 1.46
C MET A 141 7.77 -7.91 0.22
N ALA A 142 7.93 -7.13 -0.84
CA ALA A 142 8.54 -7.62 -2.08
C ALA A 142 10.08 -7.71 -1.99
N TRP A 143 10.72 -6.74 -1.34
CA TRP A 143 12.17 -6.49 -1.48
C TRP A 143 12.97 -6.54 -0.20
N SER A 144 12.33 -6.44 0.95
CA SER A 144 12.97 -6.51 2.26
C SER A 144 12.02 -7.14 3.29
N PRO A 145 11.52 -8.36 3.03
CA PRO A 145 10.59 -9.05 3.93
C PRO A 145 11.26 -9.37 5.28
N ASP A 146 12.59 -9.42 5.34
CA ASP A 146 13.41 -9.53 6.55
C ASP A 146 13.22 -8.37 7.54
N LEU A 147 12.60 -7.28 7.11
CA LEU A 147 12.26 -6.13 7.96
C LEU A 147 10.86 -6.22 8.58
N LEU A 148 10.06 -7.21 8.17
CA LEU A 148 8.72 -7.40 8.69
C LEU A 148 8.73 -8.30 9.94
N PRO A 149 7.70 -8.20 10.81
CA PRO A 149 7.61 -9.05 11.99
C PRO A 149 7.32 -10.52 11.70
N ASP A 150 6.70 -10.82 10.54
CA ASP A 150 6.44 -12.19 10.13
C ASP A 150 7.68 -12.82 9.50
N ASP A 151 7.63 -14.15 9.27
CA ASP A 151 8.66 -14.88 8.55
C ASP A 151 8.88 -14.35 7.12
N ASP A 152 10.14 -14.27 6.68
CA ASP A 152 10.52 -13.58 5.45
C ASP A 152 10.11 -14.35 4.19
N GLU A 153 10.26 -15.67 4.19
CA GLU A 153 9.77 -16.56 3.14
C GLU A 153 8.24 -16.51 3.04
N TRP A 154 7.56 -16.51 4.20
CA TRP A 154 6.11 -16.35 4.28
C TRP A 154 5.64 -15.02 3.67
N SER A 155 6.18 -13.89 4.12
CA SER A 155 5.80 -12.56 3.63
C SER A 155 5.98 -12.44 2.12
N LYS A 156 7.10 -12.96 1.59
CA LYS A 156 7.41 -12.94 0.16
C LYS A 156 6.48 -13.85 -0.64
N ARG A 157 6.24 -15.08 -0.18
CA ARG A 157 5.31 -16.02 -0.82
C ARG A 157 3.90 -15.43 -0.88
N LEU A 158 3.42 -14.89 0.25
CA LEU A 158 2.10 -14.28 0.33
C LEU A 158 1.95 -13.12 -0.65
N TYR A 159 2.94 -12.21 -0.72
CA TYR A 159 2.94 -11.10 -1.67
C TYR A 159 2.85 -11.59 -3.12
N GLU A 160 3.67 -12.55 -3.53
CA GLU A 160 3.68 -13.05 -4.92
C GLU A 160 2.39 -13.81 -5.29
N THR A 161 1.85 -14.62 -4.37
CA THR A 161 0.56 -15.30 -4.57
C THR A 161 -0.57 -14.29 -4.75
N VAL A 162 -0.68 -13.31 -3.84
CA VAL A 162 -1.71 -12.27 -3.92
C VAL A 162 -1.58 -11.41 -5.18
N LYS A 163 -0.34 -11.09 -5.60
CA LYS A 163 -0.06 -10.36 -6.84
C LYS A 163 -0.49 -11.15 -8.08
N LYS A 164 -0.21 -12.46 -8.12
CA LYS A 164 -0.64 -13.36 -9.20
C LYS A 164 -2.17 -13.45 -9.27
N ASP A 165 -2.82 -13.58 -8.11
CA ASP A 165 -4.27 -13.68 -8.01
C ASP A 165 -4.96 -12.38 -8.42
N ALA A 166 -4.41 -11.23 -8.03
CA ALA A 166 -4.88 -9.92 -8.47
C ALA A 166 -4.77 -9.78 -10.00
N LYS A 167 -3.62 -10.16 -10.59
CA LYS A 167 -3.43 -10.13 -12.05
C LYS A 167 -4.45 -11.02 -12.76
N ARG A 168 -4.70 -12.22 -12.25
CA ARG A 168 -5.69 -13.16 -12.79
C ARG A 168 -7.11 -12.60 -12.72
N ALA A 169 -7.50 -12.04 -11.57
CA ALA A 169 -8.81 -11.41 -11.39
C ALA A 169 -9.03 -10.25 -12.39
N LEU A 170 -7.99 -9.45 -12.63
CA LEU A 170 -8.06 -8.28 -13.50
C LEU A 170 -7.87 -8.59 -15.00
N ALA A 171 -7.37 -9.78 -15.36
CA ALA A 171 -7.23 -10.20 -16.76
C ALA A 171 -8.59 -10.36 -17.46
N GLY A 172 -9.65 -10.69 -16.71
CA GLY A 172 -11.03 -10.80 -17.22
C GLY A 172 -11.69 -9.48 -17.63
N ARG A 173 -11.00 -8.34 -17.49
CA ARG A 173 -11.52 -6.99 -17.76
C ARG A 173 -11.70 -6.68 -19.26
N VAL A 174 -11.24 -7.54 -20.17
CA VAL A 174 -11.30 -7.29 -21.63
C VAL A 174 -12.57 -7.92 -22.22
N VAL A 175 -13.69 -7.22 -22.14
CA VAL A 175 -14.82 -7.42 -23.08
C VAL A 175 -15.23 -6.05 -23.64
N PRO A 176 -14.71 -5.65 -24.81
CA PRO A 176 -15.21 -4.49 -25.54
C PRO A 176 -16.65 -4.76 -26.00
N GLY A 177 -17.61 -3.92 -25.60
CA GLY A 177 -18.98 -3.94 -26.16
C GLY A 177 -20.13 -4.27 -25.20
N SER A 178 -19.93 -4.30 -23.88
CA SER A 178 -21.05 -4.49 -22.94
C SER A 178 -22.00 -3.27 -22.92
N LEU A 179 -23.31 -3.53 -23.08
CA LEU A 179 -24.40 -2.56 -23.13
C LEU A 179 -24.90 -2.09 -21.74
N THR A 180 -24.22 -2.47 -20.66
CA THR A 180 -24.53 -1.98 -19.31
C THR A 180 -24.03 -0.54 -19.14
N PRO A 181 -24.73 0.34 -18.38
CA PRO A 181 -24.16 1.63 -18.01
C PRO A 181 -22.78 1.39 -17.37
N PRO A 182 -21.76 2.21 -17.70
CA PRO A 182 -20.40 1.93 -17.30
C PRO A 182 -20.30 2.04 -15.77
N MET A 183 -20.31 0.89 -15.10
CA MET A 183 -19.98 0.81 -13.67
C MET A 183 -18.62 1.47 -13.47
N PRO A 184 -18.44 2.33 -12.46
CA PRO A 184 -17.15 2.94 -12.17
C PRO A 184 -16.04 1.89 -12.08
N GLU A 185 -14.86 2.20 -12.62
CA GLU A 185 -13.73 1.26 -12.68
C GLU A 185 -13.38 0.66 -11.31
N TYR A 186 -13.40 1.47 -10.25
CA TYR A 186 -13.09 1.00 -8.90
C TYR A 186 -14.13 -0.02 -8.37
N GLU A 187 -15.39 0.08 -8.77
CA GLU A 187 -16.45 -0.88 -8.39
C GLU A 187 -16.27 -2.21 -9.13
N GLN A 188 -15.93 -2.16 -10.42
CA GLN A 188 -15.63 -3.36 -11.20
C GLN A 188 -14.42 -4.10 -10.60
N VAL A 189 -13.34 -3.36 -10.30
CA VAL A 189 -12.14 -3.91 -9.65
C VAL A 189 -12.51 -4.55 -8.31
N ALA A 190 -13.24 -3.84 -7.45
CA ALA A 190 -13.65 -4.38 -6.15
C ALA A 190 -14.52 -5.64 -6.28
N GLN A 191 -15.38 -5.74 -7.29
CA GLN A 191 -16.19 -6.94 -7.54
C GLN A 191 -15.33 -8.12 -8.00
N LEU A 192 -14.44 -7.91 -8.98
CA LEU A 192 -13.54 -8.95 -9.48
C LEU A 192 -12.64 -9.52 -8.38
N LEU A 193 -12.12 -8.64 -7.52
CA LEU A 193 -11.29 -9.04 -6.37
C LEU A 193 -12.07 -9.80 -5.29
N GLN A 194 -13.39 -9.58 -5.19
CA GLN A 194 -14.25 -10.34 -4.26
C GLN A 194 -14.62 -11.72 -4.79
N SER A 195 -14.72 -11.88 -6.12
CA SER A 195 -15.11 -13.14 -6.75
C SER A 195 -13.93 -14.05 -7.10
N VAL A 196 -12.68 -13.59 -6.93
CA VAL A 196 -11.51 -14.40 -7.25
C VAL A 196 -11.43 -15.61 -6.32
N ASP A 197 -11.27 -16.79 -6.91
CA ASP A 197 -10.90 -17.99 -6.18
C ASP A 197 -9.40 -17.94 -5.88
N SER A 198 -9.01 -17.80 -4.62
CA SER A 198 -7.64 -17.57 -4.19
C SER A 198 -7.32 -18.38 -2.93
N GLU A 199 -6.06 -18.76 -2.76
CA GLU A 199 -5.58 -19.47 -1.57
C GLU A 199 -5.80 -18.64 -0.30
N TYR A 200 -5.67 -17.32 -0.42
CA TYR A 200 -5.84 -16.37 0.67
C TYR A 200 -7.00 -15.41 0.41
N ASP A 201 -7.74 -15.06 1.46
CA ASP A 201 -8.85 -14.12 1.36
C ASP A 201 -8.43 -12.64 1.32
N VAL A 202 -7.12 -12.35 1.25
CA VAL A 202 -6.55 -10.99 1.27
C VAL A 202 -7.19 -10.05 0.23
N LEU A 203 -7.43 -10.51 -1.01
CA LEU A 203 -8.09 -9.70 -2.05
C LEU A 203 -9.55 -9.41 -1.73
N LYS A 204 -10.29 -10.42 -1.25
CA LYS A 204 -11.69 -10.30 -0.85
C LYS A 204 -11.83 -9.38 0.36
N ASN A 205 -10.95 -9.55 1.35
CA ASN A 205 -10.86 -8.75 2.56
C ASN A 205 -10.55 -7.29 2.25
N GLY A 206 -9.55 -7.02 1.40
CA GLY A 206 -9.19 -5.65 1.02
C GLY A 206 -10.31 -4.94 0.25
N ALA A 207 -11.00 -5.65 -0.65
CA ALA A 207 -12.16 -5.12 -1.35
C ALA A 207 -13.38 -4.92 -0.43
N ARG A 208 -13.62 -5.83 0.53
CA ARG A 208 -14.69 -5.70 1.54
C ARG A 208 -14.45 -4.49 2.44
N LEU A 209 -13.23 -4.35 2.94
CA LEU A 209 -12.83 -3.21 3.78
C LEU A 209 -12.92 -1.88 3.00
N GLY A 210 -12.53 -1.87 1.72
CA GLY A 210 -12.69 -0.70 0.85
C GLY A 210 -14.14 -0.25 0.70
N LYS A 211 -15.07 -1.19 0.52
CA LYS A 211 -16.51 -0.89 0.48
C LYS A 211 -17.03 -0.32 1.81
N GLN A 212 -16.55 -0.86 2.93
CA GLN A 212 -16.93 -0.37 4.27
C GLN A 212 -16.43 1.06 4.50
N LEU A 213 -15.16 1.34 4.24
CA LEU A 213 -14.60 2.70 4.37
C LEU A 213 -15.30 3.72 3.47
N VAL A 214 -15.66 3.31 2.26
CA VAL A 214 -16.43 4.13 1.33
C VAL A 214 -17.79 4.55 1.88
N ALA A 215 -18.47 3.65 2.61
CA ALA A 215 -19.79 3.94 3.18
C ALA A 215 -19.72 5.03 4.28
N GLU A 216 -18.55 5.20 4.89
CA GLU A 216 -18.28 6.15 5.97
C GLU A 216 -17.90 7.56 5.48
N GLY A 217 -17.77 7.72 4.16
CA GLY A 217 -17.35 8.96 3.53
C GLY A 217 -15.86 9.00 3.22
N GLU A 218 -15.54 9.65 2.10
CA GLU A 218 -14.19 9.64 1.54
C GLU A 218 -13.16 10.34 2.45
N GLU A 219 -13.51 11.49 3.03
CA GLU A 219 -12.66 12.22 3.97
C GLU A 219 -12.33 11.36 5.20
N THR A 220 -13.36 10.78 5.83
CA THR A 220 -13.22 9.84 6.96
C THR A 220 -12.30 8.68 6.60
N ALA A 221 -12.47 8.10 5.41
CA ALA A 221 -11.67 6.96 4.99
C ALA A 221 -10.19 7.31 4.82
N TRP A 222 -9.86 8.48 4.26
CA TRP A 222 -8.48 8.92 4.14
C TRP A 222 -7.83 9.18 5.49
N VAL A 223 -8.58 9.72 6.46
CA VAL A 223 -8.10 9.91 7.84
C VAL A 223 -7.77 8.56 8.48
N VAL A 224 -8.70 7.59 8.40
CA VAL A 224 -8.51 6.24 8.97
C VAL A 224 -7.30 5.55 8.35
N LEU A 225 -7.15 5.60 7.02
CA LEU A 225 -6.00 5.02 6.34
C LEU A 225 -4.69 5.69 6.75
N ALA A 226 -4.66 7.03 6.86
CA ALA A 226 -3.46 7.75 7.26
C ALA A 226 -3.03 7.40 8.69
N GLU A 227 -3.99 7.25 9.61
CA GLU A 227 -3.73 6.82 10.98
C GLU A 227 -3.20 5.40 11.04
N PHE A 228 -3.91 4.46 10.38
CA PHE A 228 -3.50 3.06 10.30
C PHE A 228 -2.07 2.92 9.77
N TRP A 229 -1.74 3.54 8.64
CA TRP A 229 -0.42 3.39 8.03
C TRP A 229 0.69 4.04 8.84
N SER A 230 0.40 5.16 9.51
CA SER A 230 1.38 5.81 10.39
C SER A 230 1.72 4.92 11.58
N GLU A 231 0.72 4.26 12.17
CA GLU A 231 0.92 3.30 13.26
C GLU A 231 1.63 2.03 12.77
N MET A 232 1.22 1.48 11.63
CA MET A 232 1.83 0.29 11.04
C MET A 232 3.33 0.49 10.78
N ILE A 233 3.74 1.66 10.27
CA ILE A 233 5.16 1.98 10.06
C ILE A 233 5.93 2.03 11.38
N LEU A 234 5.38 2.65 12.41
CA LEU A 234 6.01 2.66 13.73
C LEU A 234 6.15 1.24 14.30
N TYR A 235 5.19 0.37 14.01
CA TYR A 235 5.20 -1.02 14.43
C TYR A 235 6.28 -1.86 13.70
N ILE A 236 6.35 -1.79 12.36
CA ILE A 236 7.31 -2.59 11.58
C ILE A 236 8.72 -2.00 11.52
N ALA A 237 8.89 -0.73 11.92
CA ALA A 237 10.17 -0.04 11.98
C ALA A 237 10.56 0.39 13.41
N PRO A 238 10.66 -0.55 14.37
CA PRO A 238 11.10 -0.21 15.71
C PRO A 238 12.55 0.29 15.69
N SER A 239 12.93 1.10 16.67
CA SER A 239 14.24 1.75 16.73
C SER A 239 15.43 0.77 16.67
N GLY A 240 15.24 -0.47 17.13
CA GLY A 240 16.24 -1.54 17.04
C GLY A 240 16.59 -2.00 15.61
N ASN A 241 15.73 -1.73 14.61
CA ASN A 241 15.93 -2.17 13.22
C ASN A 241 16.11 -1.00 12.22
N ILE A 242 16.46 0.20 12.70
CA ILE A 242 16.66 1.38 11.84
C ILE A 242 17.69 1.12 10.73
N ARG A 243 18.76 0.36 11.02
CA ARG A 243 19.80 0.05 10.03
C ARG A 243 19.27 -0.79 8.87
N GLY A 244 18.35 -1.71 9.13
CA GLY A 244 17.67 -2.49 8.09
C GLY A 244 16.81 -1.60 7.19
N HIS A 245 15.97 -0.76 7.79
CA HIS A 245 15.14 0.21 7.08
C HIS A 245 15.96 1.21 6.24
N LEU A 246 17.09 1.71 6.76
CA LEU A 246 18.00 2.57 5.99
C LEU A 246 18.58 1.85 4.75
N LYS A 247 18.89 0.55 4.86
CA LYS A 247 19.35 -0.25 3.71
C LYS A 247 18.24 -0.44 2.69
N ALA A 248 17.01 -0.75 3.11
CA ALA A 248 15.87 -0.90 2.22
C ALA A 248 15.56 0.40 1.45
N ILE A 249 15.61 1.54 2.14
CA ILE A 249 15.49 2.87 1.53
C ILE A 249 16.60 3.10 0.50
N ALA A 250 17.85 2.74 0.82
CA ALA A 250 18.97 2.87 -0.13
C ALA A 250 18.85 1.94 -1.35
N ARG A 251 18.28 0.73 -1.19
CA ARG A 251 17.99 -0.20 -2.29
C ARG A 251 16.98 0.38 -3.27
N GLY A 252 15.88 0.97 -2.77
CA GLY A 252 14.88 1.63 -3.61
C GLY A 252 15.48 2.70 -4.52
N ARG A 253 16.53 3.41 -4.06
CA ARG A 253 17.26 4.39 -4.89
C ARG A 253 18.01 3.78 -6.07
N ARG A 254 18.59 2.58 -5.91
CA ARG A 254 19.40 1.95 -6.96
C ARG A 254 18.54 1.46 -8.13
N ALA A 255 17.29 1.05 -7.87
CA ALA A 255 16.35 0.64 -8.91
C ALA A 255 16.08 1.76 -9.93
N ASP A 256 16.06 3.03 -9.50
CA ASP A 256 15.85 4.19 -10.38
C ASP A 256 17.06 4.51 -11.30
N ASN A 257 18.27 4.09 -10.92
CA ASN A 257 19.53 4.50 -11.56
C ASN A 257 20.25 3.37 -12.33
N ALA A 258 19.63 2.20 -12.45
CA ALA A 258 20.21 1.10 -13.22
C ALA A 258 20.11 1.37 -14.74
N PRO A 259 21.20 1.25 -15.52
CA PRO A 259 21.10 1.25 -16.98
C PRO A 259 20.20 0.08 -17.43
N LEU A 260 19.35 0.32 -18.44
CA LEU A 260 18.58 -0.76 -19.09
C LEU A 260 19.57 -1.74 -19.74
N GLY A 261 19.98 -2.78 -19.01
CA GLY A 261 20.90 -3.79 -19.54
C GLY A 261 21.17 -4.93 -18.58
N ASP A 262 21.39 -4.64 -17.29
CA ASP A 262 21.92 -5.65 -16.37
C ASP A 262 20.95 -5.96 -15.24
N ALA A 263 19.86 -6.66 -15.58
CA ALA A 263 19.00 -7.32 -14.60
C ALA A 263 19.37 -8.80 -14.48
N HIS A 264 20.57 -9.07 -13.96
CA HIS A 264 20.90 -10.35 -13.34
C HIS A 264 21.37 -10.08 -11.90
N PRO A 265 20.64 -10.52 -10.86
CA PRO A 265 21.19 -10.52 -9.52
C PRO A 265 22.21 -11.65 -9.44
N CYS A 266 23.49 -11.30 -9.48
CA CYS A 266 24.56 -12.21 -9.10
C CYS A 266 24.50 -12.37 -7.59
N TRP A 267 24.03 -13.54 -7.14
CA TRP A 267 24.28 -14.04 -5.80
C TRP A 267 25.62 -14.76 -5.86
N ASP A 268 26.47 -14.52 -4.87
CA ASP A 268 27.43 -15.43 -4.23
C ASP A 268 28.40 -14.55 -3.42
N THR A 269 28.31 -14.57 -2.10
CA THR A 269 29.03 -15.43 -1.14
C THR A 269 29.98 -14.53 -0.35
N GLU A 270 29.73 -14.43 0.96
CA GLU A 270 30.81 -14.42 1.94
C GLU A 270 30.23 -14.79 3.31
N SER A 271 30.13 -16.11 3.50
CA SER A 271 30.33 -16.73 4.80
C SER A 271 31.83 -17.03 4.91
N ALA A 272 32.57 -16.32 5.76
CA ALA A 272 33.74 -16.84 6.48
C ALA A 272 34.33 -15.76 7.41
N TRP A 273 34.31 -16.08 8.71
CA TRP A 273 34.92 -15.42 9.88
C TRP A 273 34.15 -14.26 10.52
#